data_AF-A0A5B8MJR3-F1
#
_entry.id   AF-A0A5B8MJR3-F1
#
_cell.length_a   1.000
_cell.length_b   1.000
_cell.length_c   1.000
_cell.angle_alpha   90.00
_cell.angle_beta   90.00
_cell.angle_gamma   90.00
#
_symmetry.space_group_name_H-M   'P 1'
#
loop_
_entity.id
_entity.type
_entity.pdbx_description
1 polymer ?
#
loop_
_entity_poly.entity_id
_entity_poly.type
_entity_poly.pdbx_seq_one_letter_code
_entity_poly.pdbx_strand_id
1 'polypeptide(L)'
;MSGEDVGDLKRVDKETEKGIDELLESGSDEETDQEKGVRAGEGENLEKGGEEGGNPGQGGEGDAAAAPGEEEGRPTRDANKPKGLPRFIAANPPNALERKLQVCCIRCRLIKTKAQFYEVGCENCPSLIPKGSQEEVEEYTSKKFDGIISVVDPDDSWARKWVRLNKQIVPGVYAMRCREFLRQ
;
A
#
# COMPACT_ATOMS: atom_id res chain seq x y z
N MET A 1 54.76 -9.51 23.60
CA MET A 1 53.60 -8.85 24.26
C MET A 1 52.93 -8.08 23.14
N SER A 2 51.79 -8.48 22.60
CA SER A 2 50.52 -8.87 23.22
C SER A 2 49.74 -9.83 22.31
N GLY A 3 49.10 -10.85 22.90
CA GLY A 3 47.94 -11.52 22.33
C GLY A 3 46.76 -11.13 23.20
N GLU A 4 45.69 -10.60 22.62
CA GLU A 4 44.47 -10.23 23.33
C GLU A 4 43.37 -11.24 23.02
N ASP A 5 42.79 -11.75 24.11
CA ASP A 5 41.73 -12.73 24.23
C ASP A 5 40.49 -12.43 23.38
N VAL A 6 40.03 -13.45 22.63
CA VAL A 6 38.68 -13.50 22.09
C VAL A 6 37.80 -14.29 23.07
N GLY A 7 37.18 -13.56 24.00
CA GLY A 7 36.28 -14.09 25.01
C GLY A 7 34.94 -14.57 24.44
N ASP A 8 34.77 -15.88 24.45
CA ASP A 8 33.57 -16.68 24.77
C ASP A 8 32.19 -15.98 24.75
N LEU A 9 31.56 -15.94 23.58
CA LEU A 9 30.19 -15.46 23.38
C LEU A 9 29.23 -16.64 23.23
N LYS A 10 29.00 -17.42 24.30
CA LYS A 10 27.90 -18.41 24.36
C LYS A 10 27.64 -18.89 25.79
N ARG A 11 26.82 -18.14 26.52
CA ARG A 11 26.06 -18.71 27.64
C ARG A 11 24.72 -18.00 27.73
N VAL A 12 23.71 -18.61 27.11
CA VAL A 12 22.31 -18.26 27.38
C VAL A 12 21.92 -19.11 28.57
N ASP A 13 21.54 -18.47 29.67
CA ASP A 13 21.18 -19.18 30.90
C ASP A 13 19.87 -19.96 30.72
N LYS A 14 19.85 -21.22 31.18
CA LYS A 14 18.74 -22.18 31.05
C LYS A 14 17.41 -21.69 31.64
N GLU A 15 17.43 -20.65 32.48
CA GLU A 15 16.23 -20.00 33.01
C GLU A 15 15.50 -19.17 31.94
N THR A 16 16.24 -18.60 30.98
CA THR A 16 15.67 -17.78 29.90
C THR A 16 14.98 -18.65 28.86
N GLU A 17 15.47 -19.87 28.60
CA GLU A 17 14.83 -20.82 27.68
C GLU A 17 13.46 -21.29 28.19
N LYS A 18 13.32 -21.50 29.50
CA LYS A 18 12.05 -21.94 30.10
C LYS A 18 10.93 -20.89 30.03
N GLY A 19 11.27 -19.60 30.08
CA GLY A 19 10.28 -18.53 29.97
C GLY A 19 9.69 -18.37 28.56
N ILE A 20 10.41 -18.82 27.52
CA ILE A 20 9.94 -18.72 26.12
C ILE A 20 8.92 -19.82 25.82
N ASP A 21 9.15 -21.03 26.33
CA ASP A 21 8.24 -22.16 26.13
C ASP A 21 6.89 -21.94 26.85
N GLU A 22 6.88 -21.33 28.04
CA GLU A 22 5.64 -21.02 28.79
C GLU A 22 4.79 -19.93 28.08
N LEU A 23 5.42 -19.03 27.33
CA LEU A 23 4.71 -18.00 26.54
C LEU A 23 4.11 -18.54 25.23
N LEU A 24 4.60 -19.68 24.73
CA LEU A 24 4.09 -20.30 23.49
C LEU A 24 2.86 -21.19 23.73
N GLU A 25 2.67 -21.70 24.95
CA GLU A 25 1.55 -22.59 25.29
C GLU A 25 0.27 -21.87 25.75
N SER A 26 0.30 -20.54 25.94
CA SER A 26 -0.87 -19.74 26.37
C SER A 26 -1.60 -19.00 25.25
N GLY A 27 -1.21 -19.21 23.98
CA GLY A 27 -1.72 -18.44 22.83
C GLY A 27 -2.67 -19.17 21.87
N SER A 28 -3.13 -20.38 22.21
CA SER A 28 -4.06 -21.14 21.36
C SER A 28 -5.52 -20.95 21.79
N ASP A 29 -6.10 -19.81 21.44
CA ASP A 29 -7.57 -19.65 21.46
C ASP A 29 -8.14 -20.07 20.10
N GLU A 30 -8.96 -21.11 20.15
CA GLU A 30 -9.81 -21.60 19.07
C GLU A 30 -10.81 -20.51 18.64
N GLU A 31 -10.74 -20.05 17.39
CA GLU A 31 -11.79 -19.21 16.80
C GLU A 31 -12.66 -20.09 15.89
N THR A 32 -13.89 -20.34 16.33
CA THR A 32 -14.90 -21.13 15.62
C THR A 32 -15.69 -20.23 14.68
N ASP A 33 -15.76 -20.63 13.41
CA ASP A 33 -16.58 -20.01 12.37
C ASP A 33 -18.07 -20.00 12.76
N GLN A 34 -18.64 -18.80 12.88
CA GLN A 34 -20.08 -18.60 12.78
C GLN A 34 -20.39 -17.53 11.73
N GLU A 35 -20.75 -18.04 10.55
CA GLU A 35 -21.44 -17.31 9.50
C GLU A 35 -22.74 -16.69 10.04
N LYS A 36 -22.89 -15.37 9.88
CA LYS A 36 -24.21 -14.72 9.88
C LYS A 36 -24.33 -13.85 8.63
N GLY A 37 -25.13 -14.34 7.69
CA GLY A 37 -25.52 -13.62 6.49
C GLY A 37 -26.31 -12.35 6.83
N VAL A 38 -26.02 -11.28 6.09
CA VAL A 38 -26.90 -10.11 6.03
C VAL A 38 -27.37 -9.91 4.60
N ARG A 39 -28.69 -9.83 4.53
CA ARG A 39 -29.60 -9.82 3.40
C ARG A 39 -29.57 -8.49 2.65
N ALA A 40 -29.75 -8.57 1.34
CA ALA A 40 -30.00 -7.44 0.44
C ALA A 40 -31.30 -6.68 0.81
N GLY A 41 -31.26 -5.35 0.68
CA GLY A 41 -32.42 -4.47 0.73
C GLY A 41 -32.26 -3.37 -0.32
N GLU A 42 -33.26 -3.29 -1.20
CA GLU A 42 -33.46 -2.35 -2.31
C GLU A 42 -33.98 -0.99 -1.85
N GLY A 43 -33.83 0.05 -2.71
CA GLY A 43 -34.64 1.28 -2.78
C GLY A 43 -34.55 2.21 -1.56
N GLU A 44 -34.73 3.52 -1.61
CA GLU A 44 -35.54 4.37 -2.49
C GLU A 44 -34.95 5.80 -2.58
N ASN A 45 -35.67 6.67 -3.27
CA ASN A 45 -35.23 7.83 -4.05
C ASN A 45 -35.76 9.16 -3.45
N LEU A 46 -35.38 10.29 -4.06
CA LEU A 46 -35.96 11.66 -3.94
C LEU A 46 -35.56 12.48 -2.67
N GLU A 47 -35.22 13.78 -2.69
CA GLU A 47 -35.74 14.90 -3.51
C GLU A 47 -34.70 16.01 -3.83
N LYS A 48 -35.09 16.84 -4.79
CA LYS A 48 -34.43 18.03 -5.34
C LYS A 48 -34.57 19.26 -4.41
N GLY A 49 -33.60 20.17 -4.50
CA GLY A 49 -33.77 21.59 -4.16
C GLY A 49 -32.66 22.45 -4.76
N GLY A 50 -33.01 23.34 -5.70
CA GLY A 50 -32.22 24.56 -6.01
C GLY A 50 -32.29 25.55 -4.84
N GLU A 51 -31.61 26.69 -4.80
CA GLU A 51 -30.97 27.51 -5.81
C GLU A 51 -30.10 28.56 -5.08
N GLU A 52 -29.16 29.15 -5.81
CA GLU A 52 -28.58 30.50 -5.68
C GLU A 52 -27.72 30.94 -4.47
N GLY A 53 -26.47 31.31 -4.82
CA GLY A 53 -26.02 32.71 -4.69
C GLY A 53 -25.15 33.09 -3.48
N GLY A 54 -23.86 33.38 -3.73
CA GLY A 54 -23.06 34.25 -2.83
C GLY A 54 -21.56 33.95 -2.78
N ASN A 55 -20.79 34.56 -3.68
CA ASN A 55 -19.36 34.88 -3.48
C ASN A 55 -19.29 36.43 -3.45
N PRO A 56 -18.63 37.09 -2.49
CA PRO A 56 -17.17 37.29 -2.57
C PRO A 56 -16.45 37.29 -1.21
N GLY A 57 -15.16 36.95 -1.19
CA GLY A 57 -14.32 37.13 0.00
C GLY A 57 -12.85 36.82 -0.25
N GLN A 58 -12.13 37.79 -0.80
CA GLN A 58 -10.67 37.84 -0.91
C GLN A 58 -10.02 37.88 0.48
N GLY A 59 -8.84 37.25 0.61
CA GLY A 59 -7.92 37.43 1.74
C GLY A 59 -7.19 36.12 2.06
N GLY A 60 -5.87 36.04 2.08
CA GLY A 60 -4.80 36.96 1.77
C GLY A 60 -3.52 36.12 1.69
N GLU A 61 -2.61 36.50 0.81
CA GLU A 61 -1.29 35.89 0.66
C GLU A 61 -0.50 36.12 1.95
N GLY A 62 -0.02 35.03 2.55
CA GLY A 62 0.95 35.04 3.62
C GLY A 62 2.25 34.44 3.10
N ASP A 63 3.13 35.31 2.62
CA ASP A 63 4.48 34.99 2.17
C ASP A 63 5.31 34.38 3.31
N ALA A 64 5.43 33.05 3.31
CA ALA A 64 6.51 32.38 4.04
C ALA A 64 7.75 32.39 3.14
N ALA A 65 8.62 33.36 3.40
CA ALA A 65 9.89 33.56 2.70
C ALA A 65 10.72 32.26 2.63
N ALA A 66 10.90 31.73 1.42
CA ALA A 66 11.89 30.71 1.14
C ALA A 66 13.29 31.36 1.09
N ALA A 67 14.24 30.78 1.83
CA ALA A 67 15.63 31.23 1.86
C ALA A 67 16.31 31.12 0.47
N PRO A 68 17.17 32.07 0.07
CA PRO A 68 17.88 31.99 -1.19
C PRO A 68 19.11 31.09 -1.04
N GLY A 69 19.02 29.89 -1.61
CA GLY A 69 20.14 28.98 -1.83
C GLY A 69 19.94 28.32 -3.19
N GLU A 70 20.94 28.45 -4.05
CA GLU A 70 20.90 28.17 -5.49
C GLU A 70 20.54 26.71 -5.81
N GLU A 71 19.43 26.52 -6.52
CA GLU A 71 18.89 25.23 -6.93
C GLU A 71 19.48 24.80 -8.29
N GLU A 72 20.80 24.63 -8.36
CA GLU A 72 21.46 24.06 -9.54
C GLU A 72 21.19 22.54 -9.58
N GLY A 73 20.17 22.12 -10.35
CA GLY A 73 20.04 20.72 -10.79
C GLY A 73 18.71 20.01 -10.51
N ARG A 74 17.68 20.67 -9.96
CA ARG A 74 16.33 20.06 -9.93
C ARG A 74 15.67 20.26 -11.31
N PRO A 75 15.32 19.19 -12.05
CA PRO A 75 14.52 19.35 -13.27
C PRO A 75 13.19 20.01 -12.90
N THR A 76 12.92 21.17 -13.49
CA THR A 76 11.66 21.90 -13.28
C THR A 76 10.53 21.08 -13.89
N ARG A 77 9.38 21.08 -13.21
CA ARG A 77 8.17 20.42 -13.73
C ARG A 77 7.75 21.17 -14.98
N ASP A 78 7.80 20.53 -16.15
CA ASP A 78 7.34 21.11 -17.41
C ASP A 78 5.87 21.54 -17.28
N ALA A 79 5.64 22.83 -17.02
CA ALA A 79 4.30 23.38 -16.76
C ALA A 79 3.33 23.17 -17.94
N ASN A 80 3.88 22.94 -19.13
CA ASN A 80 3.16 22.77 -20.38
C ASN A 80 3.03 21.31 -20.82
N LYS A 81 3.49 20.34 -20.01
CA LYS A 81 3.27 18.93 -20.31
C LYS A 81 1.78 18.63 -20.17
N PRO A 82 1.12 18.06 -21.21
CA PRO A 82 -0.26 17.62 -21.06
C PRO A 82 -0.29 16.64 -19.89
N LYS A 83 -1.03 16.98 -18.83
CA LYS A 83 -1.22 16.11 -17.66
C LYS A 83 -1.80 14.80 -18.21
N GLY A 84 -0.98 13.75 -18.23
CA GLY A 84 -1.25 12.51 -18.95
C GLY A 84 -2.53 11.84 -18.48
N LEU A 85 -3.17 11.17 -19.45
CA LEU A 85 -4.40 10.37 -19.43
C LEU A 85 -5.63 10.95 -18.67
N PRO A 86 -6.86 10.68 -19.15
CA PRO A 86 -8.06 11.02 -18.39
C PRO A 86 -8.03 10.32 -17.02
N ARG A 87 -7.91 11.15 -15.98
CA ARG A 87 -7.53 10.89 -14.58
C ARG A 87 -8.50 10.03 -13.75
N PHE A 88 -9.39 9.26 -14.35
CA PHE A 88 -10.56 8.73 -13.63
C PHE A 88 -10.37 7.38 -12.94
N ILE A 89 -9.24 6.69 -13.13
CA ILE A 89 -9.02 5.36 -12.54
C ILE A 89 -7.84 5.43 -11.58
N ALA A 90 -8.13 5.26 -10.30
CA ALA A 90 -7.16 5.05 -9.23
C ALA A 90 -7.44 3.70 -8.57
N ALA A 91 -6.40 3.03 -8.08
CA ALA A 91 -6.57 1.83 -7.30
C ALA A 91 -7.11 2.15 -5.91
N ASN A 92 -8.02 1.31 -5.42
CA ASN A 92 -8.51 1.43 -4.05
C ASN A 92 -7.35 1.24 -3.05
N PRO A 93 -7.18 2.15 -2.07
CA PRO A 93 -6.16 1.99 -1.05
C PRO A 93 -6.47 0.76 -0.17
N PRO A 94 -5.46 0.14 0.47
CA PRO A 94 -5.68 -0.92 1.45
C PRO A 94 -6.69 -0.47 2.52
N ASN A 95 -7.78 -1.21 2.67
CA ASN A 95 -8.82 -0.88 3.65
C ASN A 95 -8.50 -1.38 5.07
N ALA A 96 -7.45 -2.20 5.23
CA ALA A 96 -6.93 -2.63 6.52
C ALA A 96 -5.57 -1.99 6.81
N LEU A 97 -5.42 -1.44 8.01
CA LEU A 97 -4.17 -0.83 8.48
C LEU A 97 -3.17 -1.89 8.97
N GLU A 98 -3.63 -3.07 9.40
CA GLU A 98 -2.73 -4.13 9.86
C GLU A 98 -1.90 -4.67 8.70
N ARG A 99 -0.57 -4.51 8.79
CA ARG A 99 0.38 -4.97 7.76
C ARG A 99 0.25 -6.46 7.40
N LYS A 100 -0.16 -7.31 8.35
CA LYS A 100 -0.34 -8.77 8.18
C LYS A 100 -1.49 -9.14 7.23
N LEU A 101 -2.44 -8.22 7.03
CA LEU A 101 -3.62 -8.41 6.16
C LEU A 101 -3.38 -7.91 4.73
N GLN A 102 -2.30 -7.14 4.53
CA GLN A 102 -1.94 -6.57 3.23
C GLN A 102 -1.13 -7.56 2.41
N VAL A 103 -1.36 -7.56 1.10
CA VAL A 103 -0.59 -8.30 0.10
C VAL A 103 -0.22 -7.37 -1.05
N CYS A 104 0.89 -7.65 -1.73
CA CYS A 104 1.26 -7.00 -2.98
C CYS A 104 0.98 -7.93 -4.16
N CYS A 105 0.51 -7.38 -5.28
CA CYS A 105 0.56 -8.06 -6.57
C CYS A 105 2.03 -8.28 -6.97
N ILE A 106 2.42 -9.52 -7.27
CA ILE A 106 3.83 -9.84 -7.58
C ILE A 106 4.32 -9.18 -8.88
N ARG A 107 3.41 -8.88 -9.81
CA ARG A 107 3.72 -8.28 -11.12
C ARG A 107 3.92 -6.77 -11.07
N CYS A 108 2.98 -6.04 -10.46
CA CYS A 108 2.97 -4.56 -10.47
C CYS A 108 3.27 -3.93 -9.11
N ARG A 109 3.32 -4.73 -8.04
CA ARG A 109 3.55 -4.31 -6.64
C ARG A 109 2.44 -3.48 -6.01
N LEU A 110 1.25 -3.39 -6.62
CA LEU A 110 0.08 -2.75 -6.00
C LEU A 110 -0.26 -3.46 -4.68
N ILE A 111 -0.52 -2.71 -3.61
CA ILE A 111 -0.86 -3.23 -2.29
C ILE A 111 -2.35 -3.06 -2.04
N LYS A 112 -3.02 -4.14 -1.61
CA LYS A 112 -4.38 -4.16 -1.07
C LYS A 112 -4.54 -5.31 -0.08
N THR A 113 -5.73 -5.49 0.48
CA THR A 113 -6.10 -6.75 1.13
C THR A 113 -6.44 -7.82 0.09
N LYS A 114 -6.37 -9.10 0.47
CA LYS A 114 -6.82 -10.21 -0.41
C LYS A 114 -8.27 -10.04 -0.84
N ALA A 115 -9.15 -9.64 0.09
CA ALA A 115 -10.56 -9.37 -0.19
C ALA A 115 -10.74 -8.31 -1.28
N GLN A 116 -10.00 -7.20 -1.20
CA GLN A 116 -10.05 -6.16 -2.24
C GLN A 116 -9.55 -6.65 -3.61
N PHE A 117 -8.53 -7.51 -3.65
CA PHE A 117 -8.09 -8.14 -4.89
C PHE A 117 -9.13 -9.10 -5.46
N TYR A 118 -9.84 -9.85 -4.61
CA TYR A 118 -10.93 -10.72 -5.03
C TYR A 118 -12.13 -9.92 -5.57
N GLU A 119 -12.56 -8.86 -4.87
CA GLU A 119 -13.75 -8.08 -5.21
C GLU A 119 -13.60 -7.21 -6.46
N VAL A 120 -12.40 -6.66 -6.69
CA VAL A 120 -12.15 -5.65 -7.74
C VAL A 120 -11.11 -6.12 -8.76
N GLY A 121 -10.24 -7.06 -8.39
CA GLY A 121 -9.07 -7.43 -9.20
C GLY A 121 -7.89 -6.47 -9.01
N CYS A 122 -6.87 -6.64 -9.84
CA CYS A 122 -5.73 -5.73 -9.94
C CYS A 122 -5.91 -4.74 -11.10
N GLU A 123 -5.99 -3.44 -10.80
CA GLU A 123 -6.20 -2.38 -11.81
C GLU A 123 -5.04 -2.27 -12.80
N ASN A 124 -3.83 -2.70 -12.40
CA ASN A 124 -2.66 -2.70 -13.28
C ASN A 124 -2.47 -4.04 -14.00
N CYS A 125 -3.12 -5.13 -13.55
CA CYS A 125 -2.92 -6.49 -14.06
C CYS A 125 -4.24 -7.28 -14.15
N PRO A 126 -5.25 -6.80 -14.89
CA PRO A 126 -6.56 -7.43 -14.95
C PRO A 126 -6.53 -8.85 -15.53
N SER A 127 -5.51 -9.19 -16.32
CA SER A 127 -5.32 -10.53 -16.89
C SER A 127 -4.62 -11.52 -15.93
N LEU A 128 -3.96 -11.05 -14.87
CA LEU A 128 -3.32 -11.91 -13.85
C LEU A 128 -4.14 -11.99 -12.56
N ILE A 129 -4.99 -11.00 -12.28
CA ILE A 129 -5.85 -11.03 -11.10
C ILE A 129 -7.20 -10.43 -11.52
N PRO A 130 -8.03 -11.21 -12.23
CA PRO A 130 -9.38 -10.79 -12.57
C PRO A 130 -10.27 -10.78 -11.31
N LYS A 131 -11.33 -9.97 -11.35
CA LYS A 131 -12.36 -9.96 -10.31
C LYS A 131 -12.99 -11.36 -10.16
N GLY A 132 -13.19 -11.79 -8.91
CA GLY A 132 -13.89 -13.01 -8.54
C GLY A 132 -13.03 -14.29 -8.60
N SER A 133 -11.74 -14.19 -8.91
CA SER A 133 -10.85 -15.37 -8.94
C SER A 133 -10.00 -15.45 -7.67
N GLN A 134 -10.35 -16.37 -6.77
CA GLN A 134 -9.57 -16.58 -5.55
C GLN A 134 -8.21 -17.24 -5.82
N GLU A 135 -8.17 -18.18 -6.77
CA GLU A 135 -6.95 -18.90 -7.15
C GLU A 135 -5.86 -17.95 -7.66
N GLU A 136 -6.23 -17.05 -8.58
CA GLU A 136 -5.33 -16.03 -9.13
C GLU A 136 -4.86 -15.05 -8.04
N VAL A 137 -5.73 -14.68 -7.09
CA VAL A 137 -5.33 -13.85 -5.94
C VAL A 137 -4.28 -14.56 -5.10
N GLU A 138 -4.43 -15.86 -4.85
CA GLU A 138 -3.48 -16.63 -4.05
C GLU A 138 -2.17 -16.89 -4.77
N GLU A 139 -2.20 -17.05 -6.09
CA GLU A 139 -1.03 -17.29 -6.92
C GLU A 139 -0.21 -16.01 -7.17
N TYR A 140 -0.89 -14.91 -7.52
CA TYR A 140 -0.24 -13.69 -7.98
C TYR A 140 -0.15 -12.57 -6.92
N THR A 141 -0.41 -12.88 -5.65
CA THR A 141 -0.15 -11.96 -4.52
C THR A 141 0.80 -12.52 -3.47
N SER A 142 1.51 -11.63 -2.78
CA SER A 142 2.48 -12.01 -1.76
C SER A 142 2.36 -11.13 -0.51
N LYS A 143 2.42 -11.75 0.67
CA LYS A 143 2.59 -11.06 1.96
C LYS A 143 4.03 -10.58 2.18
N LYS A 144 5.00 -11.10 1.42
CA LYS A 144 6.43 -10.84 1.61
C LYS A 144 6.88 -9.59 0.85
N PHE A 145 6.54 -8.42 1.36
CA PHE A 145 6.92 -7.15 0.73
C PHE A 145 7.46 -6.13 1.73
N ASP A 146 8.37 -5.29 1.26
CA ASP A 146 9.04 -4.28 2.06
C ASP A 146 8.83 -2.89 1.47
N GLY A 147 8.64 -1.92 2.36
CA GLY A 147 8.42 -0.51 2.02
C GLY A 147 7.06 -0.26 1.36
N ILE A 148 6.45 0.87 1.70
CA ILE A 148 5.19 1.32 1.10
C ILE A 148 5.43 2.70 0.48
N ILE A 149 4.90 2.91 -0.72
CA ILE A 149 4.90 4.19 -1.40
C ILE A 149 3.50 4.47 -1.95
N SER A 150 2.99 5.68 -1.70
CA SER A 150 1.77 6.16 -2.37
C SER A 150 2.16 6.99 -3.59
N VAL A 151 1.61 6.65 -4.75
CA VAL A 151 1.86 7.34 -6.01
C VAL A 151 0.58 8.05 -6.43
N VAL A 152 0.58 9.38 -6.35
CA VAL A 152 -0.56 10.24 -6.72
C VAL A 152 -0.51 10.63 -8.20
N ASP A 153 0.68 10.92 -8.71
CA ASP A 153 0.91 11.28 -10.11
C ASP A 153 2.01 10.37 -10.71
N PRO A 154 1.62 9.24 -11.34
CA PRO A 154 2.58 8.30 -11.91
C PRO A 154 3.48 8.91 -12.99
N ASP A 155 2.96 9.82 -13.80
CA ASP A 155 3.68 10.35 -14.96
C ASP A 155 4.88 11.20 -14.57
N ASP A 156 4.81 11.85 -13.41
CA ASP A 156 5.80 12.81 -12.95
C ASP A 156 6.52 12.43 -11.65
N SER A 157 6.06 11.39 -10.94
CA SER A 157 6.71 10.97 -9.70
C SER A 157 8.15 10.49 -9.89
N TRP A 158 9.11 11.24 -9.34
CA TRP A 158 10.49 10.78 -9.18
C TRP A 158 10.57 9.52 -8.33
N ALA A 159 9.79 9.48 -7.24
CA ALA A 159 9.80 8.34 -6.33
C ALA A 159 9.37 7.04 -7.03
N ARG A 160 8.34 7.09 -7.90
CA ARG A 160 7.97 5.97 -8.79
C ARG A 160 9.15 5.52 -9.66
N LYS A 161 9.84 6.47 -10.30
CA LYS A 161 11.01 6.19 -11.16
C LYS A 161 12.12 5.53 -10.35
N TRP A 162 12.41 6.04 -9.15
CA TRP A 162 13.46 5.56 -8.26
C TRP A 162 13.21 4.12 -7.80
N VAL A 163 11.97 3.77 -7.42
CA VAL A 163 11.61 2.37 -7.10
C VAL A 163 11.39 1.49 -8.34
N ARG A 164 11.65 2.01 -9.54
CA ARG A 164 11.49 1.33 -10.84
C ARG A 164 10.09 0.74 -11.06
N LEU A 165 9.05 1.39 -10.56
CA LEU A 165 7.67 1.00 -10.88
C LEU A 165 7.39 1.24 -12.37
N ASN A 166 6.53 0.40 -12.95
CA ASN A 166 6.18 0.49 -14.38
C ASN A 166 5.66 1.90 -14.72
N LYS A 167 5.85 2.32 -15.98
CA LYS A 167 5.34 3.62 -16.44
C LYS A 167 3.80 3.62 -16.46
N GLN A 168 3.21 2.52 -16.93
CA GLN A 168 1.77 2.30 -16.97
C GLN A 168 1.30 1.71 -15.64
N ILE A 169 1.13 2.57 -14.65
CA ILE A 169 0.44 2.25 -13.40
C ILE A 169 -0.62 3.32 -13.12
N VAL A 170 -1.68 2.94 -12.43
CA VAL A 170 -2.67 3.89 -11.91
C VAL A 170 -2.17 4.56 -10.62
N PRO A 171 -2.75 5.69 -10.18
CA PRO A 171 -2.54 6.18 -8.83
C PRO A 171 -2.93 5.13 -7.79
N GLY A 172 -2.14 4.99 -6.72
CA GLY A 172 -2.39 3.94 -5.71
C GLY A 172 -1.24 3.74 -4.73
N VAL A 173 -1.37 2.69 -3.91
CA VAL A 173 -0.38 2.30 -2.89
C VAL A 173 0.41 1.10 -3.38
N TYR A 174 1.74 1.20 -3.41
CA TYR A 174 2.63 0.21 -3.98
C TYR A 174 3.71 -0.22 -2.97
N ALA A 175 4.18 -1.45 -3.12
CA ALA A 175 5.35 -1.94 -2.41
C ALA A 175 6.63 -1.46 -3.09
N MET A 176 7.65 -1.09 -2.30
CA MET A 176 8.96 -0.81 -2.88
C MET A 176 9.60 -2.10 -3.42
N ARG A 177 9.49 -3.19 -2.66
CA ARG A 177 9.93 -4.55 -3.06
C ARG A 177 8.84 -5.55 -2.74
N CYS A 178 8.57 -6.47 -3.67
CA CYS A 178 7.63 -7.58 -3.50
C CYS A 178 8.38 -8.86 -3.86
N ARG A 179 8.43 -9.83 -2.94
CA ARG A 179 9.08 -11.12 -3.17
C ARG A 179 8.06 -12.12 -3.67
N GLU A 180 8.35 -12.75 -4.80
CA GLU A 180 7.58 -13.88 -5.31
C GLU A 180 7.75 -15.09 -4.39
N PHE A 181 6.66 -15.82 -4.18
CA PHE A 181 6.71 -17.13 -3.55
C PHE A 181 6.55 -18.16 -4.67
N LEU A 182 7.66 -18.51 -5.33
CA LEU A 182 7.66 -19.66 -6.23
C LEU A 182 7.32 -20.89 -5.38
N ARG A 183 6.15 -21.48 -5.59
CA ARG A 183 5.84 -22.80 -5.01
C ARG A 183 6.76 -23.80 -5.70
N GLN A 184 7.66 -24.42 -4.92
CA GLN A 184 8.49 -25.55 -5.33
C GLN A 184 7.65 -26.82 -5.37
#